data_AF-A0A392TQJ1-F1
#
_entry.id   AF-A0A392TQJ1-F1
#
_cell.length_a   1.000
_cell.length_b   1.000
_cell.length_c   1.000
_cell.angle_alpha   90.00
_cell.angle_beta   90.00
_cell.angle_gamma   90.00
#
_symmetry.space_group_name_H-M   'P 1'
#
loop_
_entity.id
_entity.type
_entity.pdbx_description
1 polymer ?
#
loop_
_entity_poly.entity_id
_entity_poly.type
_entity_poly.pdbx_seq_one_letter_code
_entity_poly.pdbx_strand_id
1 'polypeptide(L)'
;VAEYAAKFESLCKFSPHYNTVEAENDKCVKFECGLRPDIKHSIGFVEIRNFNTLVTKSRICDDDAKAKSNYYKAMKGKGQDRGKPYD
;
A
#
# COMPACT_ATOMS: atom_id res chain seq x y z
N VAL A 1 -4.69 -1.51 -2.32
CA VAL A 1 -3.81 -2.71 -2.38
C VAL A 1 -4.56 -4.02 -2.59
N ALA A 2 -5.72 -4.21 -1.96
CA ALA A 2 -6.44 -5.49 -1.99
C ALA A 2 -6.72 -6.05 -3.40
N GLU A 3 -7.34 -5.26 -4.29
CA GLU A 3 -7.65 -5.71 -5.66
C GLU A 3 -6.40 -6.04 -6.48
N TYR A 4 -5.35 -5.22 -6.35
CA TYR A 4 -4.07 -5.47 -7.03
C TYR A 4 -3.45 -6.79 -6.56
N ALA A 5 -3.42 -7.02 -5.24
CA ALA A 5 -2.93 -8.28 -4.68
C ALA A 5 -3.72 -9.49 -5.17
N ALA A 6 -5.05 -9.41 -5.22
CA ALA A 6 -5.89 -10.49 -5.73
C ALA A 6 -5.61 -10.78 -7.22
N LYS A 7 -5.47 -9.74 -8.06
CA LYS A 7 -5.11 -9.89 -9.48
C LYS A 7 -3.72 -10.48 -9.64
N PHE A 8 -2.73 -10.00 -8.89
CA PHE A 8 -1.36 -10.50 -8.94
C PHE A 8 -1.28 -11.97 -8.52
N GLU A 9 -1.94 -12.34 -7.43
CA GLU A 9 -2.01 -13.73 -6.98
C GLU A 9 -2.68 -14.63 -8.01
N SER A 10 -3.76 -14.15 -8.66
CA SER A 10 -4.38 -14.87 -9.78
C SER A 10 -3.39 -15.10 -10.92
N LEU A 11 -2.58 -14.09 -11.29
CA LEU A 11 -1.54 -14.23 -12.32
C LEU A 11 -0.47 -15.24 -11.92
N CYS A 12 -0.03 -15.24 -10.66
CA CYS A 12 0.94 -16.21 -10.16
C CYS A 12 0.40 -17.65 -10.20
N LYS A 13 -0.91 -17.88 -10.09
CA LYS A 13 -1.51 -19.21 -10.28
C LYS A 13 -1.36 -19.72 -11.73
N PHE A 14 -1.42 -18.82 -12.72
CA PHE A 14 -1.22 -19.17 -14.13
C PHE A 14 0.25 -19.29 -14.55
N SER A 15 1.16 -18.78 -13.71
CA SER A 15 2.59 -18.73 -13.95
C SER A 15 3.39 -19.42 -12.83
N PRO A 16 3.47 -20.76 -12.82
CA PRO A 16 4.09 -21.54 -11.74
C PRO A 16 5.55 -21.18 -11.46
N HIS A 17 6.26 -20.63 -12.44
CA HIS A 17 7.64 -20.17 -12.31
C HIS A 17 7.84 -19.09 -11.24
N TYR A 18 6.79 -18.34 -10.87
CA TYR A 18 6.84 -17.38 -9.76
C TYR A 18 6.50 -17.99 -8.39
N ASN A 19 6.22 -19.28 -8.31
CA ASN A 19 5.84 -19.95 -7.06
C ASN A 19 6.96 -20.81 -6.48
N THR A 20 8.17 -20.74 -7.05
CA THR A 20 9.36 -21.36 -6.46
C THR A 20 9.98 -20.45 -5.42
N VAL A 21 10.80 -21.02 -4.53
CA VAL A 21 11.50 -20.26 -3.47
C VAL A 21 12.53 -19.31 -4.09
N GLU A 22 13.18 -19.74 -5.17
CA GLU A 22 14.18 -18.96 -5.90
C GLU A 22 13.57 -17.72 -6.56
N ALA A 23 12.34 -17.82 -7.03
CA ALA A 23 11.62 -16.72 -7.67
C ALA A 23 10.83 -15.84 -6.68
N GLU A 24 10.80 -16.17 -5.39
CA GLU A 24 10.01 -15.42 -4.39
C GLU A 24 10.50 -13.97 -4.26
N ASN A 25 11.81 -13.75 -4.34
CA ASN A 25 12.38 -12.42 -4.31
C ASN A 25 11.92 -11.58 -5.52
N ASP A 26 12.06 -12.13 -6.74
CA ASP A 26 11.61 -11.47 -7.96
C ASP A 26 10.10 -11.19 -7.92
N LYS A 27 9.31 -12.13 -7.39
CA LYS A 27 7.88 -11.96 -7.17
C LYS A 27 7.59 -10.77 -6.24
N CYS A 28 8.32 -10.64 -5.14
CA CYS A 28 8.21 -9.51 -4.22
C CYS A 28 8.57 -8.19 -4.92
N VAL A 29 9.69 -8.14 -5.65
CA VAL A 29 10.12 -6.95 -6.39
C VAL A 29 9.07 -6.52 -7.43
N LYS A 30 8.53 -7.47 -8.21
CA LYS A 30 7.48 -7.19 -9.19
C LYS A 30 6.22 -6.66 -8.51
N PHE A 31 5.84 -7.25 -7.38
CA PHE A 31 4.70 -6.77 -6.61
C PHE A 31 4.89 -5.34 -6.12
N GLU A 32 6.03 -5.04 -5.48
CA GLU A 32 6.40 -3.72 -4.96
C GLU A 32 6.44 -2.65 -6.06
N CYS A 33 6.92 -3.00 -7.25
CA CYS A 33 6.93 -2.08 -8.39
C CYS A 33 5.54 -1.63 -8.83
N GLY A 34 4.49 -2.43 -8.61
CA GLY A 34 3.11 -2.08 -8.92
C GLY A 34 2.36 -1.37 -7.78
N LEU A 35 3.01 -1.15 -6.62
CA LEU A 35 2.39 -0.41 -5.52
C LEU A 35 2.41 1.10 -5.79
N ARG A 36 1.39 1.79 -5.25
CA ARG A 36 1.36 3.25 -5.25
C ARG A 36 2.54 3.82 -4.44
N PRO A 37 3.10 5.00 -4.80
CA PRO A 37 4.28 5.55 -4.16
C PRO A 37 4.19 5.72 -2.64
N ASP A 38 3.02 6.11 -2.12
CA ASP A 38 2.74 6.28 -0.69
C ASP A 38 2.96 5.00 0.10
N ILE A 39 2.51 3.87 -0.44
CA ILE A 39 2.65 2.55 0.18
C ILE A 39 4.03 1.98 -0.10
N LYS A 40 4.49 2.08 -1.34
CA LYS A 40 5.80 1.59 -1.77
C LYS A 40 6.92 2.16 -0.92
N HIS A 41 6.85 3.44 -0.58
CA HIS A 41 7.86 4.08 0.26
C HIS A 41 7.90 3.44 1.66
N SER A 42 6.76 3.25 2.32
CA SER A 42 6.68 2.58 3.62
C SER A 42 7.15 1.14 3.59
N ILE A 43 6.83 0.40 2.52
CA ILE A 43 7.18 -1.01 2.37
C ILE A 43 8.66 -1.19 2.00
N GLY A 44 9.19 -0.32 1.13
CA GLY A 44 10.57 -0.40 0.63
C GLY A 44 11.62 -0.27 1.73
N PHE A 45 11.32 0.40 2.85
CA PHE A 45 12.21 0.45 4.01
C PHE A 45 12.32 -0.87 4.78
N VAL A 46 11.34 -1.76 4.64
CA VAL A 46 11.24 -3.01 5.42
C VAL A 46 11.90 -4.19 4.67
N GLU A 47 12.26 -4.02 3.40
CA GLU A 47 12.97 -5.00 2.55
C GLU A 47 12.40 -6.43 2.63
N ILE A 48 11.07 -6.57 2.50
CA ILE A 48 10.39 -7.85 2.72
C ILE A 48 10.57 -8.78 1.52
N ARG A 49 11.16 -9.96 1.75
CA ARG A 49 11.40 -10.99 0.71
C ARG A 49 10.50 -12.23 0.83
N ASN A 50 9.42 -12.11 1.60
CA ASN A 50 8.37 -13.12 1.68
C ASN A 50 7.07 -12.53 1.15
N PHE A 51 6.48 -13.16 0.14
CA PHE A 51 5.37 -12.58 -0.61
C PHE A 51 4.12 -12.40 0.25
N ASN A 52 3.78 -13.40 1.07
CA ASN A 52 2.60 -13.34 1.93
C ASN A 52 2.71 -12.21 2.98
N THR A 53 3.89 -12.08 3.58
CA THR A 53 4.20 -11.02 4.53
C THR A 53 4.14 -9.65 3.85
N LEU A 54 4.71 -9.53 2.66
CA LEU A 54 4.71 -8.30 1.85
C LEU A 54 3.27 -7.84 1.55
N VAL A 55 2.41 -8.75 1.10
CA VAL A 55 0.99 -8.44 0.82
C VAL A 55 0.28 -8.00 2.10
N THR A 56 0.52 -8.68 3.21
CA THR A 56 -0.10 -8.34 4.51
C THR A 56 0.30 -6.95 4.98
N LYS A 57 1.61 -6.64 4.97
CA LYS A 57 2.11 -5.31 5.36
C LYS A 57 1.62 -4.22 4.41
N SER A 58 1.58 -4.50 3.11
CA SER A 58 1.08 -3.55 2.11
C SER A 58 -0.40 -3.20 2.33
N ARG A 59 -1.22 -4.18 2.78
CA ARG A 59 -2.62 -3.92 3.15
C ARG A 59 -2.73 -3.03 4.37
N ILE A 60 -1.96 -3.32 5.43
CA ILE A 60 -1.92 -2.49 6.65
C ILE A 60 -1.52 -1.06 6.31
N CYS A 61 -0.46 -0.86 5.52
CA CYS A 61 -0.01 0.47 5.11
C CYS A 61 -1.05 1.22 4.24
N ASP A 62 -1.81 0.52 3.38
CA ASP A 62 -2.90 1.15 2.61
C ASP A 62 -4.00 1.69 3.53
N ASP A 63 -4.32 0.94 4.57
CA ASP A 63 -5.36 1.33 5.53
C ASP A 63 -4.89 2.45 6.48
N ASP A 64 -3.64 2.40 6.93
CA ASP A 64 -3.01 3.49 7.68
C ASP A 64 -2.94 4.78 6.87
N ALA A 65 -2.59 4.69 5.58
CA ALA A 65 -2.56 5.84 4.68
C ALA A 65 -3.95 6.47 4.51
N LYS A 66 -5.01 5.65 4.37
CA LYS A 66 -6.40 6.12 4.32
C LYS A 66 -6.83 6.75 5.65
N ALA A 67 -6.52 6.11 6.78
CA ALA A 67 -6.84 6.63 8.11
C ALA A 67 -6.19 7.99 8.34
N LYS A 68 -4.91 8.12 8.00
CA LYS A 68 -4.17 9.39 8.04
C LYS A 68 -4.83 10.46 7.16
N SER A 69 -5.17 10.13 5.92
CA SER A 69 -5.87 11.06 5.02
C SER A 69 -7.19 11.54 5.61
N ASN A 70 -8.00 10.62 6.14
CA ASN A 70 -9.29 10.93 6.75
C ASN A 70 -9.15 11.82 8.00
N TYR A 71 -8.16 11.54 8.85
CA TYR A 71 -7.85 12.37 10.02
C TYR A 71 -7.55 13.83 9.63
N TYR A 72 -6.66 14.04 8.66
CA TYR A 72 -6.33 15.40 8.19
C TYR A 72 -7.50 16.10 7.50
N LYS A 73 -8.34 15.36 6.75
CA LYS A 73 -9.58 15.91 6.17
C LYS A 73 -10.55 16.39 7.26
N ALA A 74 -10.76 15.59 8.29
CA ALA A 74 -11.61 15.96 9.44
C ALA A 74 -11.06 17.18 10.19
N MET A 75 -9.73 17.30 10.31
CA MET A 75 -9.08 18.44 10.94
C MET A 75 -9.21 19.73 10.10
N LYS A 76 -9.14 19.64 8.77
CA LYS A 76 -9.32 20.78 7.85
C LYS A 76 -10.76 21.29 7.78
N GLY A 77 -11.75 20.42 7.99
CA GLY A 77 -13.17 20.80 8.01
C GLY A 77 -13.60 21.66 9.21
N LYS A 78 -12.78 21.76 10.26
CA LYS A 78 -13.09 22.55 11.47
C LYS A 78 -12.55 23.99 11.46
N GLY A 79 -11.94 24.44 10.36
CA GLY A 79 -11.19 25.70 10.32
C GLY A 79 -11.69 26.78 9.37
N GLN A 80 -12.78 26.57 8.62
CA GLN A 80 -13.24 27.54 7.60
C GLN A 80 -14.41 28.43 8.04
N ASP A 81 -14.95 28.24 9.25
CA ASP A 81 -15.90 29.17 9.88
C ASP A 81 -15.19 30.09 10.89
N ARG A 82 -14.05 30.65 10.50
CA ARG A 82 -13.52 31.85 11.18
C ARG A 82 -13.86 33.03 10.30
N GLY A 83 -15.08 33.53 10.49
CA GLY A 83 -15.51 34.83 9.97
C GLY A 83 -14.45 35.90 10.23
N LYS A 84 -14.35 36.86 9.30
CA LYS A 84 -13.39 37.96 9.36
C LYS A 84 -13.45 38.62 10.74
N PRO A 85 -12.33 38.85 11.45
CA PRO A 85 -12.41 39.31 12.84
C PRO A 85 -12.67 40.80 13.03
N TYR A 86 -12.72 41.63 11.97
CA TYR A 86 -13.02 43.06 12.11
C TYR A 86 -13.70 43.60 10.84
N ASP A 87 -14.83 44.29 11.02
CA ASP A 87 -15.39 45.31 10.11
C ASP A 87 -14.88 46.69 10.56
#